data_AF-A0A2D6JI90-F1
#
_entry.id   AF-A0A2D6JI90-F1
#
_cell.length_a   1.000
_cell.length_b   1.000
_cell.length_c   1.000
_cell.angle_alpha   90.00
_cell.angle_beta   90.00
_cell.angle_gamma   90.00
#
_symmetry.space_group_name_H-M   'P 1'
#
loop_
_entity.id
_entity.type
_entity.pdbx_description
1 polymer ?
#
loop_
_entity_poly.entity_id
_entity_poly.type
_entity_poly.pdbx_seq_one_letter_code
_entity_poly.pdbx_strand_id
1 'polypeptide(L)'
;MNAPLFFSIYNNDMKQILLQISSVLIFCCVGHSQVSGEFKSQVDNYLSIDQILVLPSIDNIDGIYARPIDRYISERIEKNHHFQLKEKNFVGSVLSPIELESNSAEAKRIGQRAKVDAMIAMSISKNKSGINIRVNLFSGKDGKLLATEQVLGIAKYEINEIRAHTGALVDKVLNRIPYKGKVLSRSANRVTIDLGTKDGLRANDIVSAIQIIKLERHPKFNFLVSSEKEVLGKIKIIKADDTIGFGVVITEKEPEAITVNTKLAGAGFVRYEESNPYLSEAEKKKLGNPQGNSNISFGKNPKEWRPVKPPVFGAAQVRFGLGGYNTGFDDGTSNDSVKKSVYPTLGLSGELWLTPNWTFEAEINQGIMELENSTGTGPSNLNATTSEYNFNISYSLLFKDDFFGPKVQFIFGSHNYRRFVDSGGPFTTTQYSGVALGLRGTLPTGPSKNIKVGIELFTHLSAKLNESPTSSGTGADSSITRYSFFAEKRYRENIWLTGNLAFKSYSTNFDSGSISQNLNNFYGGIKYLF
;
A
#
# COMPACT_ATOMS: atom_id res chain seq x y z
N MET A 1 -28.26 -44.74 -52.19
CA MET A 1 -26.81 -44.51 -52.39
C MET A 1 -26.41 -43.35 -51.48
N ASN A 2 -26.24 -43.63 -50.18
CA ASN A 2 -24.98 -43.98 -49.49
C ASN A 2 -24.15 -42.74 -49.11
N ALA A 3 -24.21 -42.39 -47.82
CA ALA A 3 -23.29 -41.49 -47.09
C ALA A 3 -21.90 -42.18 -46.90
N PRO A 4 -20.85 -41.57 -46.28
CA PRO A 4 -20.85 -40.95 -44.93
C PRO A 4 -20.10 -39.59 -44.82
N LEU A 5 -20.37 -38.66 -43.88
CA LEU A 5 -20.28 -38.68 -42.39
C LEU A 5 -18.84 -38.79 -41.85
N PHE A 6 -18.18 -37.65 -41.53
CA PHE A 6 -17.12 -37.52 -40.51
C PHE A 6 -16.94 -36.03 -40.11
N PHE A 7 -17.79 -35.53 -39.21
CA PHE A 7 -17.51 -34.34 -38.40
C PHE A 7 -18.21 -34.53 -37.05
N SER A 8 -17.58 -35.33 -36.19
CA SER A 8 -17.91 -35.46 -34.77
C SER A 8 -16.66 -35.95 -34.06
N ILE A 9 -16.40 -35.43 -32.86
CA ILE A 9 -15.17 -35.53 -32.04
C ILE A 9 -14.22 -34.35 -32.26
N TYR A 10 -14.59 -33.14 -31.79
CA TYR A 10 -13.66 -32.09 -31.36
C TYR A 10 -14.48 -30.90 -30.80
N ASN A 11 -15.17 -31.06 -29.65
CA ASN A 11 -15.88 -29.89 -29.09
C ASN A 11 -16.19 -29.90 -27.57
N ASN A 12 -15.77 -30.91 -26.80
CA ASN A 12 -16.05 -30.92 -25.36
C ASN A 12 -14.87 -30.43 -24.50
N ASP A 13 -13.63 -30.73 -24.87
CA ASP A 13 -12.46 -30.36 -24.04
C ASP A 13 -12.11 -28.87 -24.13
N MET A 14 -12.25 -28.25 -25.31
CA MET A 14 -12.05 -26.80 -25.47
C MET A 14 -13.11 -25.97 -24.75
N LYS A 15 -14.36 -26.46 -24.67
CA LYS A 15 -15.43 -25.82 -23.89
C LYS A 15 -15.21 -25.97 -22.39
N GLN A 16 -14.73 -27.12 -21.92
CA GLN A 16 -14.36 -27.35 -20.53
C GLN A 16 -13.19 -26.45 -20.09
N ILE A 17 -12.17 -26.30 -20.94
CA ILE A 17 -11.01 -25.44 -20.67
C ILE A 17 -11.40 -23.95 -20.70
N LEU A 18 -12.23 -23.52 -21.65
CA LEU A 18 -12.79 -22.16 -21.66
C LEU A 18 -13.72 -21.89 -20.46
N LEU A 19 -14.50 -22.90 -20.02
CA LEU A 19 -15.30 -22.79 -18.80
C LEU A 19 -14.41 -22.68 -17.55
N GLN A 20 -13.32 -23.44 -17.46
CA GLN A 20 -12.36 -23.40 -16.35
C GLN A 20 -11.57 -22.09 -16.32
N ILE A 21 -11.16 -21.56 -17.48
CA ILE A 21 -10.53 -20.24 -17.58
C ILE A 21 -11.51 -19.13 -17.20
N SER A 22 -12.78 -19.22 -17.63
CA SER A 22 -13.80 -18.25 -17.23
C SER A 22 -14.14 -18.33 -15.74
N SER A 23 -14.16 -19.52 -15.14
CA SER A 23 -14.46 -19.68 -13.72
C SER A 23 -13.29 -19.30 -12.80
N VAL A 24 -12.04 -19.45 -13.24
CA VAL A 24 -10.86 -18.92 -12.50
C VAL A 24 -10.77 -17.39 -12.61
N LEU A 25 -11.10 -16.80 -13.77
CA LEU A 25 -11.18 -15.34 -13.92
C LEU A 25 -12.39 -14.73 -13.17
N ILE A 26 -13.51 -15.46 -13.05
CA ILE A 26 -14.68 -15.02 -12.29
C ILE A 26 -14.48 -15.23 -10.78
N PHE A 27 -13.73 -16.23 -10.33
CA PHE A 27 -13.39 -16.39 -8.89
C PHE A 27 -12.43 -15.31 -8.37
N CYS A 28 -11.60 -14.71 -9.23
CA CYS A 28 -10.81 -13.54 -8.87
C CYS A 28 -11.63 -12.23 -8.85
N CYS A 29 -12.82 -12.20 -9.46
CA CYS A 29 -13.66 -10.99 -9.53
C CYS A 29 -14.92 -11.04 -8.63
N VAL A 30 -15.31 -12.20 -8.11
CA VAL A 30 -16.50 -12.35 -7.26
C VAL A 30 -16.11 -12.97 -5.93
N GLY A 31 -15.45 -12.16 -5.09
CA GLY A 31 -15.01 -12.56 -3.76
C GLY A 31 -14.50 -11.41 -2.91
N HIS A 32 -14.91 -10.17 -3.18
CA HIS A 32 -14.75 -9.08 -2.22
C HIS A 32 -15.87 -9.16 -1.20
N SER A 33 -15.80 -10.15 -0.30
CA SER A 33 -16.27 -9.88 1.05
C SER A 33 -15.29 -8.88 1.63
N GLN A 34 -15.68 -7.61 1.64
CA GLN A 34 -14.99 -6.57 2.38
C GLN A 34 -15.03 -6.98 3.85
N VAL A 35 -14.03 -7.73 4.29
CA VAL A 35 -13.64 -7.70 5.69
C VAL A 35 -12.98 -6.35 5.88
N SER A 36 -13.79 -5.33 6.16
CA SER A 36 -13.31 -4.06 6.70
C SER A 36 -12.67 -4.41 8.05
N GLY A 37 -11.36 -4.68 8.04
CA GLY A 37 -10.60 -4.73 9.27
C GLY A 37 -10.73 -3.36 9.90
N GLU A 38 -11.51 -3.23 10.98
CA GLU A 38 -11.49 -2.03 11.80
C GLU A 38 -10.08 -1.91 12.40
N PHE A 39 -9.17 -1.26 11.68
CA PHE A 39 -7.88 -0.84 12.20
C PHE A 39 -8.15 0.26 13.23
N LYS A 40 -8.55 -0.13 14.46
CA LYS A 40 -8.70 0.78 15.58
C LYS A 40 -7.46 0.73 16.45
N SER A 41 -6.62 1.76 16.33
CA SER A 41 -5.52 1.99 17.27
C SER A 41 -6.08 2.12 18.69
N GLN A 42 -5.61 1.29 19.63
CA GLN A 42 -5.99 1.41 21.04
C GLN A 42 -5.57 2.76 21.63
N VAL A 43 -4.43 3.28 21.14
CA VAL A 43 -3.88 4.60 21.53
C VAL A 43 -4.82 5.73 21.11
N ASP A 44 -5.42 5.60 19.93
CA ASP A 44 -6.38 6.56 19.42
C ASP A 44 -7.61 6.68 20.33
N ASN A 45 -8.13 5.55 20.82
CA ASN A 45 -9.27 5.55 21.75
C ASN A 45 -8.96 6.26 23.07
N TYR A 46 -7.74 6.14 23.62
CA TYR A 46 -7.37 6.84 24.85
C TYR A 46 -7.44 8.37 24.74
N LEU A 47 -7.35 8.90 23.52
CA LEU A 47 -7.39 10.32 23.27
C LEU A 47 -8.73 10.83 22.77
N SER A 48 -9.73 9.97 22.57
CA SER A 48 -11.08 10.43 22.27
C SER A 48 -11.67 11.08 23.53
N ILE A 49 -11.65 12.41 23.58
CA ILE A 49 -12.18 13.24 24.66
C ILE A 49 -13.49 13.85 24.20
N ASP A 50 -14.58 13.53 24.89
CA ASP A 50 -15.90 14.13 24.73
C ASP A 50 -16.39 14.71 26.06
N GLN A 51 -16.19 13.99 27.17
CA GLN A 51 -16.62 14.41 28.50
C GLN A 51 -15.45 14.90 29.35
N ILE A 52 -15.55 16.14 29.82
CA ILE A 52 -14.56 16.77 30.69
C ILE A 52 -15.16 17.02 32.08
N LEU A 53 -14.42 16.61 33.12
CA LEU A 53 -14.70 16.98 34.51
C LEU A 53 -13.74 18.08 34.96
N VAL A 54 -14.26 19.17 35.52
CA VAL A 54 -13.45 20.15 36.24
C VAL A 54 -13.37 19.74 37.71
N LEU A 55 -12.19 19.31 38.16
CA LEU A 55 -11.97 18.96 39.57
C LEU A 55 -11.98 20.22 40.44
N PRO A 56 -12.34 20.12 41.74
CA PRO A 56 -12.28 21.27 42.63
C PRO A 56 -10.87 21.88 42.66
N SER A 57 -10.75 23.18 42.38
CA SER A 57 -9.47 23.87 42.47
C SER A 57 -9.00 23.99 43.91
N ILE A 58 -7.68 23.99 44.10
CA ILE A 58 -7.06 24.26 45.40
C ILE A 58 -6.44 25.66 45.39
N ASP A 59 -6.63 26.40 46.47
CA ASP A 59 -5.83 27.59 46.74
C ASP A 59 -5.26 27.62 48.16
N ASN A 60 -4.26 28.46 48.38
CA ASN A 60 -3.62 28.64 49.69
C ASN A 60 -4.17 29.86 50.46
N ILE A 61 -5.37 30.32 50.12
CA ILE A 61 -6.04 31.48 50.73
C ILE A 61 -7.54 31.21 50.96
N ASP A 62 -7.85 30.04 51.53
CA ASP A 62 -9.18 29.64 51.99
C ASP A 62 -10.30 29.64 50.93
N GLY A 63 -9.95 29.40 49.66
CA GLY A 63 -10.90 29.22 48.57
C GLY A 63 -11.36 30.51 47.88
N ILE A 64 -10.76 31.66 48.20
CA ILE A 64 -11.10 32.97 47.63
C ILE A 64 -10.99 32.96 46.10
N TYR A 65 -9.96 32.31 45.55
CA TYR A 65 -9.80 32.20 44.09
C TYR A 65 -10.38 30.90 43.54
N ALA A 66 -10.28 29.80 44.27
CA ALA A 66 -10.70 28.48 43.79
C ALA A 66 -12.17 28.44 43.37
N ARG A 67 -13.10 28.91 44.20
CA ARG A 67 -14.56 28.77 43.92
C ARG A 67 -15.02 29.61 42.73
N PRO A 68 -14.65 30.91 42.62
CA PRO A 68 -15.06 31.71 41.47
C PRO A 68 -14.40 31.26 40.16
N ILE A 69 -13.19 30.71 40.21
CA ILE A 69 -12.49 30.16 39.04
C ILE A 69 -13.11 28.84 38.59
N ASP A 70 -13.43 27.93 39.51
CA ASP A 70 -14.14 26.69 39.21
C ASP A 70 -15.43 26.93 38.42
N ARG A 71 -16.24 27.89 38.89
CA ARG A 71 -17.49 28.26 38.23
C ARG A 71 -17.23 28.82 36.83
N TYR A 72 -16.30 29.77 36.74
CA TYR A 72 -15.93 30.40 35.46
C TYR A 72 -15.42 29.39 34.43
N ILE A 73 -14.57 28.44 34.83
CA ILE A 73 -14.05 27.41 33.93
C ILE A 73 -15.15 26.40 33.57
N SER A 74 -16.01 26.01 34.51
CA SER A 74 -17.14 25.12 34.22
C SER A 74 -18.07 25.75 33.16
N GLU A 75 -18.47 27.01 33.33
CA GLU A 75 -19.27 27.76 32.36
C GLU A 75 -18.57 27.88 30.99
N ARG A 76 -17.23 28.02 30.98
CA ARG A 76 -16.45 28.09 29.74
C ARG A 76 -16.43 26.75 28.99
N ILE A 77 -16.29 25.64 29.70
CA ILE A 77 -16.34 24.29 29.11
C ILE A 77 -17.75 23.97 28.62
N GLU A 78 -18.79 24.33 29.38
CA GLU A 78 -20.18 24.13 28.99
C GLU A 78 -20.56 24.89 27.71
N LYS A 79 -19.97 26.07 27.48
CA LYS A 79 -20.14 26.85 26.24
C LYS A 79 -19.28 26.35 25.07
N ASN A 80 -18.38 25.40 25.30
CA ASN A 80 -17.50 24.87 24.25
C ASN A 80 -18.25 23.79 23.46
N HIS A 81 -18.34 23.92 22.13
CA HIS A 81 -19.06 22.96 21.31
C HIS A 81 -18.34 21.61 21.10
N HIS A 82 -17.04 21.54 21.41
CA HIS A 82 -16.24 20.32 21.28
C HIS A 82 -16.37 19.37 22.48
N PHE A 83 -16.78 19.88 23.64
CA PHE A 83 -16.70 19.14 24.90
C PHE A 83 -17.98 19.27 25.72
N GLN A 84 -18.33 18.21 26.43
CA GLN A 84 -19.44 18.20 27.37
C GLN A 84 -18.89 18.27 28.79
N LEU A 85 -19.37 19.24 29.57
CA LEU A 85 -19.08 19.30 30.99
C LEU A 85 -19.83 18.17 31.72
N LYS A 86 -19.11 17.38 32.52
CA LYS A 86 -19.73 16.44 33.46
C LYS A 86 -19.91 17.10 34.82
N GLU A 87 -21.11 17.00 35.38
CA GLU A 87 -21.42 17.52 36.70
C GLU A 87 -20.57 16.88 37.81
N LYS A 88 -20.25 17.68 38.82
CA LYS A 88 -19.38 17.32 39.94
C LYS A 88 -20.09 16.36 40.90
N ASN A 89 -19.87 15.05 40.72
CA ASN A 89 -20.25 14.03 41.71
C ASN A 89 -19.02 13.51 42.50
N PHE A 90 -18.13 14.42 42.88
CA PHE A 90 -16.91 14.07 43.60
C PHE A 90 -17.16 14.05 45.12
N VAL A 91 -16.99 12.87 45.73
CA VAL A 91 -17.03 12.67 47.18
C VAL A 91 -15.67 12.11 47.60
N GLY A 92 -14.83 12.95 48.22
CA GLY A 92 -13.47 12.61 48.65
C GLY A 92 -12.60 13.85 48.93
N SER A 93 -11.35 13.63 49.37
CA SER A 93 -10.35 14.69 49.55
C SER A 93 -9.97 15.31 48.21
N VAL A 94 -9.89 16.64 48.15
CA VAL A 94 -9.46 17.37 46.95
C VAL A 94 -7.94 17.19 46.79
N LEU A 95 -7.54 16.49 45.74
CA LEU A 95 -6.12 16.27 45.42
C LEU A 95 -5.59 17.40 44.54
N SER A 96 -4.36 17.82 44.83
CA SER A 96 -3.67 18.82 44.04
C SER A 96 -3.25 18.27 42.67
N PRO A 97 -3.06 19.14 41.66
CA PRO A 97 -2.54 18.72 40.35
C PRO A 97 -1.21 17.95 40.44
N ILE A 98 -0.36 18.27 41.41
CA ILE A 98 0.96 17.64 41.62
C ILE A 98 0.82 16.24 42.22
N GLU A 99 -0.11 16.06 43.17
CA GLU A 99 -0.42 14.74 43.73
C GLU A 99 -1.01 13.81 42.68
N LEU A 100 -1.91 14.32 41.82
CA LEU A 100 -2.48 13.56 40.71
C LEU A 100 -1.43 13.21 39.64
N GLU A 101 -0.47 14.09 39.38
CA GLU A 101 0.65 13.82 38.48
C GLU A 101 1.55 12.70 39.02
N SER A 102 1.80 12.70 40.34
CA SER A 102 2.62 11.69 41.00
C SER A 102 1.89 10.35 41.17
N ASN A 103 0.54 10.36 41.20
CA ASN A 103 -0.30 9.18 41.40
C ASN A 103 -1.33 9.02 40.28
N SER A 104 -0.85 8.59 39.11
CA SER A 104 -1.71 8.32 37.94
C SER A 104 -2.79 7.25 38.18
N ALA A 105 -2.58 6.31 39.12
CA ALA A 105 -3.57 5.30 39.47
C ALA A 105 -4.81 5.92 40.13
N GLU A 106 -4.59 6.90 41.00
CA GLU A 106 -5.67 7.63 41.64
C GLU A 106 -6.40 8.54 40.64
N ALA A 107 -5.68 9.24 39.77
CA ALA A 107 -6.29 10.01 38.67
C ALA A 107 -7.15 9.10 37.78
N LYS A 108 -6.67 7.91 37.43
CA LYS A 108 -7.44 6.91 36.67
C LYS A 108 -8.70 6.48 37.42
N ARG A 109 -8.61 6.23 38.73
CA ARG A 109 -9.75 5.84 39.57
C ARG A 109 -10.84 6.92 39.59
N ILE A 110 -10.44 8.19 39.70
CA ILE A 110 -11.36 9.33 39.67
C ILE A 110 -12.05 9.42 38.31
N GLY A 111 -11.28 9.37 37.22
CA GLY A 111 -11.80 9.43 35.85
C GLY A 111 -12.79 8.30 35.54
N GLN A 112 -12.46 7.07 35.95
CA GLN A 112 -13.33 5.89 35.78
C GLN A 112 -14.62 5.99 36.61
N ARG A 113 -14.53 6.43 37.87
CA ARG A 113 -15.70 6.60 38.75
C ARG A 113 -16.65 7.68 38.22
N ALA A 114 -16.08 8.79 37.74
CA ALA A 114 -16.85 9.88 37.15
C ALA A 114 -17.34 9.58 35.73
N LYS A 115 -16.84 8.51 35.10
CA LYS A 115 -17.10 8.14 33.69
C LYS A 115 -16.80 9.28 32.73
N VAL A 116 -15.62 9.88 32.84
CA VAL A 116 -15.18 11.00 32.00
C VAL A 116 -13.94 10.64 31.19
N ASP A 117 -13.78 11.28 30.04
CA ASP A 117 -12.62 11.06 29.16
C ASP A 117 -11.41 11.89 29.56
N ALA A 118 -11.63 13.07 30.14
CA ALA A 118 -10.57 13.94 30.64
C ALA A 118 -10.99 14.70 31.91
N MET A 119 -9.97 15.15 32.65
CA MET A 119 -10.15 15.93 33.87
C MET A 119 -9.23 17.14 33.87
N ILE A 120 -9.74 18.29 34.28
CA ILE A 120 -8.97 19.51 34.50
C ILE A 120 -8.75 19.66 36.01
N ALA A 121 -7.49 19.71 36.43
CA ALA A 121 -7.10 20.00 37.81
C ALA A 121 -6.33 21.32 37.86
N MET A 122 -6.65 22.16 38.84
CA MET A 122 -6.07 23.49 38.96
C MET A 122 -5.58 23.77 40.37
N SER A 123 -4.49 24.53 40.48
CA SER A 123 -4.00 25.04 41.75
C SER A 123 -3.58 26.50 41.62
N ILE A 124 -3.99 27.31 42.59
CA ILE A 124 -3.71 28.74 42.66
C ILE A 124 -2.94 28.99 43.95
N SER A 125 -1.73 29.55 43.88
CA SER A 125 -0.94 29.88 45.07
C SER A 125 -0.53 31.34 45.06
N LYS A 126 -0.84 32.05 46.14
CA LYS A 126 -0.36 33.40 46.42
C LYS A 126 0.97 33.30 47.17
N ASN A 127 2.03 33.87 46.60
CA ASN A 127 3.34 34.00 47.23
C ASN A 127 3.75 35.48 47.30
N LYS A 128 4.93 35.78 47.87
CA LYS A 128 5.46 37.14 47.96
C LYS A 128 5.70 37.79 46.59
N SER A 129 5.93 36.98 45.55
CA SER A 129 6.22 37.40 44.18
C SER A 129 4.96 37.58 43.31
N GLY A 130 3.77 37.25 43.80
CA GLY A 130 2.51 37.33 43.05
C GLY A 130 1.63 36.08 43.19
N ILE A 131 0.71 35.90 42.24
CA ILE A 131 -0.10 34.68 42.13
C ILE A 131 0.49 33.75 41.06
N ASN A 132 0.61 32.49 41.42
CA ASN A 132 0.95 31.40 40.51
C ASN A 132 -0.30 30.56 40.23
N ILE A 133 -0.55 30.26 38.96
CA ILE A 133 -1.67 29.41 38.53
C ILE A 133 -1.09 28.25 37.74
N ARG A 134 -1.52 27.04 38.06
CA ARG A 134 -1.19 25.82 37.31
C ARG A 134 -2.48 25.13 36.89
N VAL A 135 -2.51 24.69 35.64
CA VAL A 135 -3.61 23.92 35.04
C VAL A 135 -3.03 22.65 34.44
N ASN A 136 -3.56 21.51 34.86
CA ASN A 136 -3.21 20.20 34.34
C ASN A 136 -4.44 19.55 33.70
N LEU A 137 -4.25 18.98 32.51
CA LEU A 137 -5.25 18.16 31.83
C LEU A 137 -4.83 16.70 31.92
N PHE A 138 -5.66 15.86 32.53
CA PHE A 138 -5.43 14.42 32.67
C PHE A 138 -6.40 13.64 31.77
N SER A 139 -5.97 12.49 31.26
CA SER A 139 -6.89 11.54 30.63
C SER A 139 -7.59 10.73 31.71
N GLY A 140 -8.91 10.66 31.63
CA GLY A 140 -9.74 9.86 32.54
C GLY A 140 -9.63 8.36 32.29
N LYS A 141 -9.17 7.95 31.09
CA LYS A 141 -9.02 6.54 30.69
C LYS A 141 -7.76 5.89 31.27
N ASP A 142 -6.62 6.57 31.17
CA ASP A 142 -5.32 6.07 31.64
C ASP A 142 -4.79 6.79 32.89
N GLY A 143 -5.42 7.88 33.33
CA GLY A 143 -5.01 8.68 34.48
C GLY A 143 -3.74 9.50 34.25
N LYS A 144 -3.18 9.50 33.04
CA LYS A 144 -1.90 10.15 32.75
C LYS A 144 -2.11 11.61 32.36
N LEU A 145 -1.11 12.43 32.67
CA LEU A 145 -1.07 13.84 32.28
C LEU A 145 -1.03 13.98 30.76
N LEU A 146 -1.98 14.70 30.15
CA LEU A 146 -1.98 15.03 28.73
C LEU A 146 -1.20 16.32 28.48
N ALA A 147 -1.51 17.36 29.25
CA ALA A 147 -0.92 18.68 29.12
C ALA A 147 -0.82 19.39 30.48
N THR A 148 0.20 20.24 30.63
CA THR A 148 0.36 21.13 31.79
C THR A 148 0.77 22.51 31.31
N GLU A 149 0.18 23.53 31.91
CA GLU A 149 0.49 24.94 31.67
C GLU A 149 0.50 25.67 33.02
N GLN A 150 1.41 26.62 33.16
CA GLN A 150 1.50 27.44 34.36
C GLN A 150 1.90 28.88 34.04
N VAL A 151 1.44 29.79 34.88
CA VAL A 151 1.88 31.19 34.91
C VAL A 151 2.36 31.49 36.32
N LEU A 152 3.47 32.22 36.41
CA LEU A 152 4.12 32.57 37.67
C LEU A 152 4.15 34.08 37.85
N GLY A 153 4.01 34.53 39.10
CA GLY A 153 4.27 35.93 39.46
C GLY A 153 3.28 36.95 38.90
N ILE A 154 1.98 36.63 38.83
CA ILE A 154 0.96 37.63 38.47
C ILE A 154 0.91 38.69 39.57
N ALA A 155 1.26 39.93 39.25
CA ALA A 155 1.35 41.03 40.20
C ALA A 155 -0.03 41.60 40.61
N LYS A 156 -1.04 41.46 39.75
CA LYS A 156 -2.41 41.92 40.03
C LYS A 156 -3.23 40.84 40.73
N TYR A 157 -3.87 41.20 41.84
CA TYR A 157 -4.66 40.28 42.68
C TYR A 157 -6.17 40.30 42.38
N GLU A 158 -6.59 41.04 41.36
CA GLU A 158 -8.00 41.16 40.99
C GLU A 158 -8.54 39.86 40.38
N ILE A 159 -9.72 39.43 40.81
CA ILE A 159 -10.31 38.17 40.36
C ILE A 159 -10.50 38.10 38.84
N ASN A 160 -10.77 39.23 38.19
CA ASN A 160 -10.98 39.30 36.74
C ASN A 160 -9.68 39.01 35.96
N GLU A 161 -8.54 39.48 36.45
CA GLU A 161 -7.22 39.19 35.86
C GLU A 161 -6.87 37.71 36.05
N ILE A 162 -7.13 37.16 37.24
CA ILE A 162 -6.92 35.72 37.51
C ILE A 162 -7.81 34.85 36.63
N ARG A 163 -9.06 35.25 36.37
CA ARG A 163 -9.97 34.58 35.42
C ARG A 163 -9.42 34.62 33.99
N ALA A 164 -8.95 35.77 33.53
CA ALA A 164 -8.37 35.91 32.19
C ALA A 164 -7.16 34.99 32.01
N HIS A 165 -6.21 35.02 32.96
CA HIS A 165 -5.03 34.15 32.92
C HIS A 165 -5.39 32.67 33.01
N THR A 166 -6.30 32.28 33.89
CA THR A 166 -6.72 30.87 34.02
C THR A 166 -7.43 30.39 32.76
N GLY A 167 -8.33 31.20 32.19
CA GLY A 167 -9.00 30.90 30.93
C GLY A 167 -8.00 30.66 29.79
N ALA A 168 -6.98 31.52 29.66
CA ALA A 168 -5.93 31.35 28.66
C ALA A 168 -5.10 30.07 28.89
N LEU A 169 -4.81 29.68 30.13
CA LEU A 169 -4.12 28.42 30.43
C LEU A 169 -4.99 27.21 30.08
N VAL A 170 -6.29 27.26 30.38
CA VAL A 170 -7.24 26.21 30.01
C VAL A 170 -7.31 26.03 28.49
N ASP A 171 -7.42 27.13 27.74
CA ASP A 171 -7.43 27.08 26.27
C ASP A 171 -6.11 26.50 25.73
N LYS A 172 -4.97 26.81 26.36
CA LYS A 172 -3.66 26.24 25.97
C LYS A 172 -3.60 24.72 26.21
N VAL A 173 -4.04 24.23 27.37
CA VAL A 173 -4.02 22.78 27.63
C VAL A 173 -4.99 22.01 26.74
N LEU A 174 -6.17 22.56 26.44
CA LEU A 174 -7.12 21.96 25.50
C LEU A 174 -6.57 21.96 24.07
N ASN A 175 -5.89 23.02 23.65
CA ASN A 175 -5.29 23.10 22.32
C ASN A 175 -4.12 22.13 22.08
N ARG A 176 -3.54 21.57 23.14
CA ARG A 176 -2.52 20.51 23.06
C ARG A 176 -3.11 19.12 22.80
N ILE A 177 -4.44 18.98 22.78
CA ILE A 177 -5.08 17.75 22.33
C ILE A 177 -4.72 17.53 20.84
N PRO A 178 -4.25 16.32 20.45
CA PRO A 178 -3.63 16.07 19.15
C PRO A 178 -4.60 16.02 17.95
N TYR A 179 -5.84 16.46 18.10
CA TYR A 179 -6.82 16.60 17.03
C TYR A 179 -7.69 17.85 17.29
N LYS A 180 -8.38 18.34 16.27
CA LYS A 180 -9.21 19.54 16.35
C LYS A 180 -10.71 19.27 16.29
N GLY A 181 -11.10 18.13 15.72
CA GLY A 181 -12.49 17.74 15.60
C GLY A 181 -12.64 16.25 15.28
N LYS A 182 -13.86 15.82 15.05
CA LYS A 182 -14.31 14.46 14.75
C LYS A 182 -15.42 14.47 13.69
N VAL A 183 -15.58 13.32 13.05
CA VAL A 183 -16.74 13.03 12.20
C VAL A 183 -17.94 12.66 13.07
N LEU A 184 -19.01 13.44 12.99
CA LEU A 184 -20.25 13.22 13.75
C LEU A 184 -21.18 12.20 13.07
N SER A 185 -21.26 12.24 11.75
CA SER A 185 -22.09 11.33 10.97
C SER A 185 -21.53 11.12 9.57
N ARG A 186 -21.77 9.95 8.98
CA ARG A 186 -21.44 9.64 7.59
C ARG A 186 -22.65 9.04 6.87
N SER A 187 -22.89 9.49 5.65
CA SER A 187 -23.86 8.91 4.71
C SER A 187 -23.20 8.79 3.34
N ALA A 188 -22.81 7.57 2.96
CA ALA A 188 -21.98 7.29 1.78
C ALA A 188 -20.70 8.18 1.79
N ASN A 189 -20.56 9.08 0.81
CA ASN A 189 -19.40 9.98 0.72
C ASN A 189 -19.62 11.31 1.45
N ARG A 190 -20.82 11.58 1.99
CA ARG A 190 -21.10 12.82 2.73
C ARG A 190 -20.81 12.62 4.21
N VAL A 191 -20.16 13.60 4.81
CA VAL A 191 -19.81 13.59 6.24
C VAL A 191 -20.21 14.91 6.89
N THR A 192 -20.63 14.80 8.15
CA THR A 192 -20.83 15.93 9.05
C THR A 192 -19.71 15.90 10.07
N ILE A 193 -19.07 17.03 10.31
CA ILE A 193 -17.94 17.18 11.23
C ILE A 193 -18.24 18.25 12.28
N ASP A 194 -17.67 18.13 13.46
CA ASP A 194 -17.78 19.10 14.57
C ASP A 194 -16.84 20.31 14.44
N LEU A 195 -16.44 20.65 13.20
CA LEU A 195 -15.63 21.82 12.89
C LEU A 195 -16.47 22.81 12.09
N GLY A 196 -16.59 24.04 12.59
CA GLY A 196 -17.35 25.11 11.94
C GLY A 196 -16.52 26.34 11.58
N THR A 197 -17.21 27.42 11.22
CA THR A 197 -16.59 28.72 10.92
C THR A 197 -15.88 29.31 12.14
N LYS A 198 -16.37 29.05 13.36
CA LYS A 198 -15.70 29.44 14.62
C LYS A 198 -14.36 28.73 14.82
N ASP A 199 -14.20 27.55 14.25
CA ASP A 199 -12.95 26.78 14.25
C ASP A 199 -12.03 27.14 13.07
N GLY A 200 -12.41 28.15 12.28
CA GLY A 200 -11.64 28.66 11.14
C GLY A 200 -11.93 27.97 9.81
N LEU A 201 -12.94 27.08 9.76
CA LEU A 201 -13.32 26.33 8.56
C LEU A 201 -14.07 27.20 7.55
N ARG A 202 -13.76 27.02 6.26
CA ARG A 202 -14.47 27.66 5.14
C ARG A 202 -14.93 26.63 4.13
N ALA A 203 -15.91 27.02 3.31
CA ALA A 203 -16.27 26.23 2.14
C ALA A 203 -15.05 26.06 1.22
N ASN A 204 -14.95 24.89 0.59
CA ASN A 204 -13.82 24.39 -0.20
C ASN A 204 -12.54 24.05 0.56
N ASP A 205 -12.46 24.25 1.89
CA ASP A 205 -11.32 23.77 2.66
C ASP A 205 -11.21 22.23 2.57
N ILE A 206 -9.99 21.72 2.69
CA ILE A 206 -9.73 20.28 2.75
C ILE A 206 -9.21 19.95 4.15
N VAL A 207 -9.92 19.07 4.84
CA VAL A 207 -9.56 18.60 6.17
C VAL A 207 -9.08 17.16 6.08
N SER A 208 -7.98 16.85 6.77
CA SER A 208 -7.44 15.50 6.85
C SER A 208 -8.11 14.72 7.98
N ALA A 209 -8.67 13.56 7.64
CA ALA A 209 -9.09 12.55 8.61
C ALA A 209 -7.84 11.77 9.06
N ILE A 210 -7.66 11.65 10.37
CA ILE A 210 -6.44 11.11 10.98
C ILE A 210 -6.77 10.05 12.02
N GLN A 211 -5.81 9.17 12.23
CA GLN A 211 -5.75 8.25 13.35
C GLN A 211 -4.44 8.43 14.10
N ILE A 212 -4.49 8.40 15.43
CA ILE A 212 -3.29 8.51 16.26
C ILE A 212 -2.72 7.12 16.52
N ILE A 213 -1.56 6.84 15.97
CA ILE A 213 -0.92 5.51 16.03
C ILE A 213 0.03 5.38 17.22
N LYS A 214 0.65 6.49 17.66
CA LYS A 214 1.63 6.48 18.74
C LYS A 214 1.64 7.80 19.52
N LEU A 215 1.94 7.71 20.81
CA LEU A 215 2.14 8.86 21.68
C LEU A 215 3.54 8.87 22.27
N GLU A 216 4.20 10.01 22.18
CA GLU A 216 5.48 10.25 22.82
C GLU A 216 5.26 11.12 24.05
N ARG A 217 5.60 10.57 25.22
CA ARG A 217 5.46 11.24 26.51
C ARG A 217 6.83 11.58 27.07
N HIS A 218 6.91 12.66 27.83
CA HIS A 218 8.16 13.02 28.50
C HIS A 218 8.54 11.93 29.52
N PRO A 219 9.77 11.39 29.51
CA PRO A 219 10.13 10.21 30.30
C PRO A 219 9.96 10.43 31.81
N LYS A 220 10.20 11.65 32.30
CA LYS A 220 10.09 12.00 33.72
C LYS A 220 8.70 12.48 34.17
N PHE A 221 8.01 13.27 33.35
CA PHE A 221 6.81 14.02 33.75
C PHE A 221 5.54 13.51 33.04
N ASN A 222 5.69 12.52 32.15
CA ASN A 222 4.62 11.79 31.46
C ASN A 222 3.60 12.62 30.65
N PHE A 223 3.74 13.94 30.56
CA PHE A 223 2.94 14.78 29.68
C PHE A 223 3.22 14.47 28.20
N LEU A 224 2.26 14.76 27.33
CA LEU A 224 2.37 14.50 25.90
C LEU A 224 3.34 15.49 25.26
N VAL A 225 4.38 14.98 24.60
CA VAL A 225 5.37 15.75 23.85
C VAL A 225 4.99 15.80 22.38
N SER A 226 4.70 14.63 21.80
CA SER A 226 4.34 14.50 20.39
C SER A 226 3.35 13.34 20.18
N SER A 227 2.68 13.35 19.04
CA SER A 227 1.79 12.26 18.62
C SER A 227 2.07 11.92 17.16
N GLU A 228 2.28 10.65 16.86
CA GLU A 228 2.40 10.17 15.49
C GLU A 228 1.00 9.93 14.93
N LYS A 229 0.74 10.50 13.75
CA LYS A 229 -0.59 10.51 13.11
C LYS A 229 -0.50 9.85 11.75
N GLU A 230 -1.44 8.98 11.47
CA GLU A 230 -1.66 8.42 10.15
C GLU A 230 -2.86 9.12 9.49
N VAL A 231 -2.75 9.44 8.20
CA VAL A 231 -3.85 10.06 7.45
C VAL A 231 -4.72 8.97 6.85
N LEU A 232 -5.96 8.85 7.33
CA LEU A 232 -6.96 7.90 6.82
C LEU A 232 -7.61 8.39 5.52
N GLY A 233 -7.68 9.71 5.32
CA GLY A 233 -8.28 10.29 4.13
C GLY A 233 -8.43 11.81 4.17
N LYS A 234 -9.11 12.37 3.18
CA LYS A 234 -9.34 13.80 3.01
C LYS A 234 -10.81 14.10 2.75
N ILE A 235 -11.31 15.14 3.39
CA ILE A 235 -12.69 15.60 3.32
C ILE A 235 -12.70 17.03 2.75
N LYS A 236 -13.39 17.25 1.63
CA LYS A 236 -13.66 18.59 1.10
C LYS A 236 -14.87 19.18 1.78
N ILE A 237 -14.75 20.36 2.35
CA ILE A 237 -15.86 21.07 2.97
C ILE A 237 -16.73 21.71 1.88
N ILE A 238 -18.01 21.39 1.88
CA ILE A 238 -19.01 22.00 0.99
C ILE A 238 -19.59 23.24 1.66
N LYS A 239 -19.90 23.13 2.95
CA LYS A 239 -20.53 24.18 3.75
C LYS A 239 -19.98 24.11 5.17
N ALA A 240 -19.71 25.26 5.77
CA ALA A 240 -19.40 25.38 7.19
C ALA A 240 -20.44 26.29 7.84
N ASP A 241 -21.12 25.79 8.86
CA ASP A 241 -21.94 26.58 9.80
C ASP A 241 -21.08 26.93 11.03
N ASP A 242 -21.65 27.60 12.03
CA ASP A 242 -20.91 28.12 13.19
C ASP A 242 -20.00 27.08 13.89
N THR A 243 -20.54 25.90 14.19
CA THR A 243 -19.89 24.84 14.98
C THR A 243 -19.87 23.48 14.26
N ILE A 244 -20.44 23.39 13.06
CA ILE A 244 -20.60 22.14 12.30
C ILE A 244 -20.20 22.40 10.85
N GLY A 245 -19.52 21.41 10.26
CA GLY A 245 -19.12 21.41 8.86
C GLY A 245 -19.76 20.26 8.11
N PHE A 246 -20.10 20.49 6.85
CA PHE A 246 -20.59 19.48 5.92
C PHE A 246 -19.59 19.32 4.80
N GLY A 247 -19.15 18.09 4.57
CA GLY A 247 -18.14 17.78 3.58
C GLY A 247 -18.41 16.51 2.79
N VAL A 248 -17.59 16.30 1.77
CA VAL A 248 -17.54 15.07 0.98
C VAL A 248 -16.14 14.48 1.04
N VAL A 249 -16.08 13.18 1.27
CA VAL A 249 -14.84 12.40 1.25
C VAL A 249 -14.30 12.38 -0.18
N ILE A 250 -13.07 12.88 -0.36
CA ILE A 250 -12.37 12.92 -1.65
C ILE A 250 -11.51 11.67 -1.84
N THR A 251 -10.83 11.26 -0.77
CA THR A 251 -9.88 10.15 -0.77
C THR A 251 -9.95 9.44 0.56
N GLU A 252 -9.92 8.12 0.54
CA GLU A 252 -9.70 7.26 1.71
C GLU A 252 -8.55 6.31 1.41
N LYS A 253 -7.79 5.95 2.45
CA LYS A 253 -6.72 4.95 2.35
C LYS A 253 -7.31 3.57 2.00
N GLU A 254 -8.44 3.24 2.62
CA GLU A 254 -9.24 2.04 2.37
C GLU A 254 -10.72 2.45 2.26
N PRO A 255 -11.55 1.74 1.49
CA PRO A 255 -12.98 2.00 1.46
C PRO A 255 -13.56 1.98 2.88
N GLU A 256 -14.33 3.01 3.22
CA GLU A 256 -14.99 3.14 4.54
C GLU A 256 -14.04 3.37 5.74
N ALA A 257 -12.77 3.69 5.50
CA ALA A 257 -11.83 3.98 6.59
C ALA A 257 -12.26 5.17 7.48
N ILE A 258 -12.95 6.18 6.93
CA ILE A 258 -13.46 7.32 7.70
C ILE A 258 -14.82 6.96 8.32
N THR A 259 -14.84 6.53 9.58
CA THR A 259 -16.07 6.21 10.31
C THR A 259 -16.52 7.35 11.24
N VAL A 260 -17.69 7.21 11.86
CA VAL A 260 -18.13 8.11 12.93
C VAL A 260 -17.09 8.09 14.06
N ASN A 261 -16.83 9.26 14.65
CA ASN A 261 -15.77 9.55 15.62
C ASN A 261 -14.33 9.56 15.08
N THR A 262 -14.13 9.43 13.77
CA THR A 262 -12.80 9.62 13.16
C THR A 262 -12.28 11.03 13.44
N LYS A 263 -11.05 11.14 13.93
CA LYS A 263 -10.43 12.42 14.32
C LYS A 263 -10.00 13.23 13.11
N LEU A 264 -9.97 14.55 13.27
CA LEU A 264 -9.62 15.52 12.23
C LEU A 264 -8.43 16.35 12.69
N ALA A 265 -7.46 16.55 11.80
CA ALA A 265 -6.27 17.36 12.09
C ALA A 265 -6.59 18.87 12.19
N GLY A 266 -7.78 19.29 11.77
CA GLY A 266 -8.16 20.70 11.55
C GLY A 266 -7.76 21.21 10.16
N ALA A 267 -8.11 22.45 9.85
CA ALA A 267 -7.64 23.12 8.64
C ALA A 267 -6.15 23.50 8.80
N GLY A 268 -5.25 22.76 8.14
CA GLY A 268 -3.81 22.92 8.27
C GLY A 268 -3.24 24.15 7.55
N PHE A 269 -2.98 25.20 8.33
CA PHE A 269 -1.90 26.22 8.39
C PHE A 269 -1.05 26.68 7.18
N VAL A 270 -1.16 26.13 5.96
CA VAL A 270 -0.49 26.73 4.78
C VAL A 270 -1.54 27.05 3.72
N ARG A 271 -2.14 28.23 3.87
CA ARG A 271 -2.84 28.88 2.77
C ARG A 271 -1.80 29.48 1.86
N TYR A 272 -1.51 28.80 0.74
CA TYR A 272 -1.07 29.54 -0.42
C TYR A 272 -2.31 30.27 -0.92
N GLU A 273 -2.42 31.57 -0.67
CA GLU A 273 -3.38 32.37 -1.41
C GLU A 273 -3.05 32.18 -2.90
N GLU A 274 -3.96 31.56 -3.66
CA GLU A 274 -3.82 31.46 -5.12
C GLU A 274 -3.66 32.85 -5.75
N SER A 275 -4.09 33.89 -5.03
CA SER A 275 -3.86 35.30 -5.35
C SER A 275 -2.89 35.93 -4.36
N ASN A 276 -1.58 35.87 -4.62
CA ASN A 276 -0.65 36.79 -3.96
C ASN A 276 -1.10 38.24 -4.31
N PRO A 277 -1.54 39.06 -3.33
CA PRO A 277 -2.07 40.41 -3.59
C PRO A 277 -1.00 41.39 -4.09
N TYR A 278 0.28 41.00 -4.05
CA TYR A 278 1.41 41.80 -4.51
C TYR A 278 1.83 41.48 -5.96
N LEU A 279 1.17 40.56 -6.66
CA LEU A 279 1.47 40.24 -8.06
C LEU A 279 0.35 40.72 -8.97
N SER A 280 0.67 41.66 -9.86
CA SER A 280 -0.23 42.11 -10.91
C SER A 280 -0.58 40.96 -11.86
N GLU A 281 -1.75 40.99 -12.51
CA GLU A 281 -2.14 40.00 -13.53
C GLU A 281 -1.09 39.87 -14.66
N ALA A 282 -0.35 40.94 -14.95
CA ALA A 282 0.76 40.94 -15.91
C ALA A 282 1.98 40.15 -15.42
N GLU A 283 2.30 40.22 -14.12
CA GLU A 283 3.37 39.44 -13.50
C GLU A 283 2.97 37.97 -13.31
N LYS A 284 1.69 37.70 -13.02
CA LYS A 284 1.14 36.34 -13.03
C LYS A 284 1.22 35.70 -14.42
N LYS A 285 1.04 36.46 -15.50
CA LYS A 285 1.26 35.97 -16.88
C LYS A 285 2.72 35.66 -17.18
N LYS A 286 3.68 36.34 -16.53
CA LYS A 286 5.11 36.04 -16.61
C LYS A 286 5.52 34.86 -15.73
N LEU A 287 4.83 34.65 -14.61
CA LEU A 287 5.05 33.55 -13.66
C LEU A 287 4.21 32.29 -13.98
N GLY A 288 3.22 32.40 -14.86
CA GLY A 288 2.21 31.39 -15.14
C GLY A 288 2.31 30.80 -16.53
N ASN A 289 3.20 29.81 -16.69
CA ASN A 289 2.84 28.52 -17.29
C ASN A 289 3.99 27.52 -17.02
N PRO A 290 3.83 26.53 -16.13
CA PRO A 290 4.75 25.40 -16.01
C PRO A 290 4.66 24.45 -17.22
N GLN A 291 3.86 24.79 -18.23
CA GLN A 291 3.81 24.11 -19.51
C GLN A 291 4.73 24.85 -20.49
N GLY A 292 6.00 24.45 -20.47
CA GLY A 292 6.98 24.85 -21.49
C GLY A 292 7.87 26.02 -21.07
N ASN A 293 9.14 25.69 -20.84
CA ASN A 293 10.30 26.58 -20.96
C ASN A 293 10.19 27.94 -20.23
N SER A 294 10.00 27.91 -18.91
CA SER A 294 10.18 29.11 -18.06
C SER A 294 11.64 29.26 -17.64
N ASN A 295 12.16 30.51 -17.65
CA ASN A 295 13.55 30.86 -17.26
C ASN A 295 13.92 30.54 -15.79
N ILE A 296 12.97 30.04 -15.00
CA ILE A 296 13.11 29.63 -13.60
C ILE A 296 13.19 28.10 -13.44
N SER A 297 13.04 27.36 -14.54
CA SER A 297 13.06 25.90 -14.52
C SER A 297 14.45 25.37 -14.90
N PHE A 298 15.11 24.71 -13.96
CA PHE A 298 16.47 24.18 -14.15
C PHE A 298 16.45 22.80 -14.85
N GLY A 299 17.36 22.58 -15.81
CA GLY A 299 17.56 21.31 -16.51
C GLY A 299 17.11 21.29 -17.97
N LYS A 300 17.58 20.30 -18.75
CA LYS A 300 17.08 20.07 -20.13
C LYS A 300 15.66 19.52 -20.05
N ASN A 301 14.67 20.23 -20.61
CA ASN A 301 13.24 19.89 -20.60
C ASN A 301 12.63 19.72 -19.19
N PRO A 302 12.52 20.82 -18.43
CA PRO A 302 11.94 20.78 -17.11
C PRO A 302 10.46 20.38 -17.18
N LYS A 303 10.08 19.43 -16.32
CA LYS A 303 8.70 18.97 -16.15
C LYS A 303 8.27 19.27 -14.73
N GLU A 304 7.00 19.64 -14.58
CA GLU A 304 6.35 19.78 -13.29
C GLU A 304 6.56 18.49 -12.47
N TRP A 305 7.15 18.61 -11.29
CA TRP A 305 7.29 17.48 -10.37
C TRP A 305 5.91 17.14 -9.83
N ARG A 306 5.37 15.99 -10.25
CA ARG A 306 4.15 15.42 -9.68
C ARG A 306 4.56 14.22 -8.82
N PRO A 307 4.07 14.09 -7.59
CA PRO A 307 4.30 12.89 -6.80
C PRO A 307 3.58 11.73 -7.48
N VAL A 308 4.35 10.87 -8.14
CA VAL A 308 3.82 9.65 -8.75
C VAL A 308 3.96 8.53 -7.75
N LYS A 309 2.83 7.87 -7.44
CA LYS A 309 2.82 6.71 -6.56
C LYS A 309 3.65 5.62 -7.26
N PRO A 310 4.68 5.06 -6.61
CA PRO A 310 5.38 3.93 -7.17
C PRO A 310 4.38 2.77 -7.35
N PRO A 311 4.57 1.92 -8.36
CA PRO A 311 3.79 0.69 -8.48
C PRO A 311 3.94 -0.13 -7.19
N VAL A 312 2.84 -0.75 -6.74
CA VAL A 312 2.78 -1.47 -5.45
C VAL A 312 2.24 -2.88 -5.56
N PHE A 313 1.55 -3.24 -6.65
CA PHE A 313 0.74 -4.45 -6.68
C PHE A 313 1.32 -5.55 -7.57
N GLY A 314 1.91 -5.19 -8.70
CA GLY A 314 2.40 -6.20 -9.63
C GLY A 314 2.73 -5.66 -11.01
N ALA A 315 2.85 -6.58 -11.96
CA ALA A 315 3.12 -6.26 -13.35
C ALA A 315 2.40 -7.21 -14.30
N ALA A 316 2.06 -6.71 -15.49
CA ALA A 316 1.65 -7.53 -16.61
C ALA A 316 2.55 -7.22 -17.80
N GLN A 317 2.96 -8.24 -18.53
CA GLN A 317 3.87 -8.11 -19.66
C GLN A 317 3.37 -8.91 -20.85
N VAL A 318 3.52 -8.30 -22.02
CA VAL A 318 3.31 -8.94 -23.32
C VAL A 318 4.63 -8.90 -24.07
N ARG A 319 5.03 -10.03 -24.64
CA ARG A 319 6.28 -10.22 -25.38
C ARG A 319 5.99 -10.83 -26.75
N PHE A 320 6.67 -10.34 -27.76
CA PHE A 320 6.67 -10.91 -29.10
C PHE A 320 8.10 -11.17 -29.51
N GLY A 321 8.33 -12.24 -30.27
CA GLY A 321 9.69 -12.66 -30.54
C GLY A 321 9.83 -13.62 -31.70
N LEU A 322 11.08 -13.97 -31.96
CA LEU A 322 11.48 -15.03 -32.86
C LEU A 322 12.28 -16.07 -32.08
N GLY A 323 11.97 -17.33 -32.29
CA GLY A 323 12.68 -18.47 -31.73
C GLY A 323 13.44 -19.23 -32.81
N GLY A 324 14.57 -19.82 -32.43
CA GLY A 324 15.22 -20.88 -33.18
C GLY A 324 14.95 -22.21 -32.49
N TYR A 325 14.51 -23.21 -33.25
CA TYR A 325 14.26 -24.56 -32.77
C TYR A 325 15.21 -25.55 -33.44
N ASN A 326 15.87 -26.40 -32.65
CA ASN A 326 16.70 -27.50 -33.14
C ASN A 326 16.34 -28.78 -32.38
N THR A 327 16.28 -29.92 -33.07
CA THR A 327 16.08 -31.21 -32.43
C THR A 327 17.09 -32.23 -32.94
N GLY A 328 17.67 -32.97 -32.00
CA GLY A 328 18.58 -34.08 -32.28
C GLY A 328 18.00 -35.38 -31.76
N PHE A 329 18.19 -36.44 -32.52
CA PHE A 329 17.75 -37.80 -32.20
C PHE A 329 18.90 -38.77 -32.44
N ASP A 330 19.17 -39.62 -31.46
CA ASP A 330 20.15 -40.70 -31.51
C ASP A 330 19.43 -42.00 -31.14
N ASP A 331 19.33 -42.94 -32.07
CA ASP A 331 18.71 -44.26 -31.88
C ASP A 331 19.76 -45.35 -31.60
N GLY A 332 20.94 -44.98 -31.10
CA GLY A 332 22.05 -45.87 -30.78
C GLY A 332 22.82 -46.41 -32.01
N THR A 333 22.30 -46.21 -33.23
CA THR A 333 22.89 -46.68 -34.49
C THR A 333 23.12 -45.58 -35.53
N SER A 334 22.38 -44.46 -35.43
CA SER A 334 22.54 -43.28 -36.29
C SER A 334 22.13 -42.02 -35.55
N ASN A 335 22.82 -40.91 -35.84
CA ASN A 335 22.51 -39.59 -35.32
C ASN A 335 21.80 -38.78 -36.41
N ASP A 336 20.54 -38.43 -36.18
CA ASP A 336 19.78 -37.54 -37.05
C ASP A 336 19.51 -36.21 -36.34
N SER A 337 19.49 -35.12 -37.11
CA SER A 337 19.18 -33.79 -36.60
C SER A 337 18.34 -33.04 -37.59
N VAL A 338 17.17 -32.59 -37.17
CA VAL A 338 16.32 -31.71 -37.99
C VAL A 338 16.81 -30.28 -37.82
N LYS A 339 17.22 -29.65 -38.93
CA LYS A 339 17.88 -28.35 -38.93
C LYS A 339 16.97 -27.22 -38.44
N LYS A 340 17.65 -26.18 -37.93
CA LYS A 340 17.14 -24.97 -37.29
C LYS A 340 15.90 -24.36 -37.99
N SER A 341 14.74 -24.49 -37.37
CA SER A 341 13.53 -23.75 -37.76
C SER A 341 13.46 -22.41 -37.04
N VAL A 342 13.10 -21.33 -37.74
CA VAL A 342 12.84 -20.01 -37.16
C VAL A 342 11.34 -19.79 -37.06
N TYR A 343 10.85 -19.37 -35.90
CA TYR A 343 9.42 -19.32 -35.65
C TYR A 343 9.00 -18.09 -34.83
N PRO A 344 7.83 -17.49 -35.11
CA PRO A 344 7.26 -16.46 -34.26
C PRO A 344 6.80 -17.03 -32.92
N THR A 345 7.00 -16.24 -31.87
CA THR A 345 6.58 -16.60 -30.51
C THR A 345 5.92 -15.41 -29.81
N LEU A 346 4.88 -15.70 -29.02
CA LEU A 346 4.12 -14.78 -28.19
C LEU A 346 4.22 -15.22 -26.73
N GLY A 347 4.53 -14.29 -25.84
CA GLY A 347 4.59 -14.50 -24.41
C GLY A 347 3.67 -13.56 -23.66
N LEU A 348 2.98 -14.08 -22.66
CA LEU A 348 2.22 -13.32 -21.68
C LEU A 348 2.73 -13.69 -20.29
N SER A 349 2.99 -12.68 -19.45
CA SER A 349 3.40 -12.92 -18.07
C SER A 349 2.71 -11.94 -17.11
N GLY A 350 2.42 -12.44 -15.92
CA GLY A 350 1.88 -11.68 -14.81
C GLY A 350 2.71 -11.89 -13.56
N GLU A 351 3.00 -10.82 -12.84
CA GLU A 351 3.69 -10.80 -11.56
C GLU A 351 2.76 -10.18 -10.51
N LEU A 352 2.62 -10.83 -9.36
CA LEU A 352 1.88 -10.33 -8.21
C LEU A 352 2.83 -10.24 -7.01
N TRP A 353 2.97 -9.03 -6.45
CA TRP A 353 3.84 -8.78 -5.30
C TRP A 353 3.03 -8.96 -4.02
N LEU A 354 3.15 -10.14 -3.40
CA LEU A 354 2.44 -10.47 -2.16
C LEU A 354 3.01 -9.67 -0.98
N THR A 355 4.33 -9.56 -0.94
CA THR A 355 5.09 -8.69 -0.02
C THR A 355 6.32 -8.16 -0.78
N PRO A 356 7.11 -7.23 -0.22
CA PRO A 356 8.37 -6.80 -0.86
C PRO A 356 9.34 -7.96 -1.15
N ASN A 357 9.25 -9.06 -0.40
CA ASN A 357 10.11 -10.23 -0.57
C ASN A 357 9.46 -11.35 -1.39
N TRP A 358 8.14 -11.53 -1.31
CA TRP A 358 7.46 -12.65 -1.98
C TRP A 358 6.72 -12.20 -3.24
N THR A 359 6.98 -12.88 -4.36
CA THR A 359 6.32 -12.64 -5.64
C THR A 359 5.77 -13.93 -6.21
N PHE A 360 4.55 -13.87 -6.74
CA PHE A 360 3.97 -14.94 -7.55
C PHE A 360 4.07 -14.55 -9.02
N GLU A 361 4.42 -15.49 -9.89
CA GLU A 361 4.60 -15.27 -11.32
C GLU A 361 3.88 -16.35 -12.12
N ALA A 362 3.14 -15.94 -13.14
CA ALA A 362 2.52 -16.83 -14.12
C ALA A 362 2.99 -16.41 -15.51
N GLU A 363 3.44 -17.37 -16.32
CA GLU A 363 3.91 -17.12 -17.67
C GLU A 363 3.34 -18.15 -18.64
N ILE A 364 2.93 -17.68 -19.81
CA ILE A 364 2.43 -18.46 -20.94
C ILE A 364 3.25 -18.06 -22.16
N ASN A 365 3.89 -19.01 -22.84
CA ASN A 365 4.48 -18.76 -24.16
C ASN A 365 3.87 -19.70 -25.20
N GLN A 366 3.65 -19.18 -26.40
CA GLN A 366 3.15 -19.94 -27.53
C GLN A 366 3.99 -19.65 -28.77
N GLY A 367 4.27 -20.68 -29.56
CA GLY A 367 4.98 -20.56 -30.83
C GLY A 367 4.37 -21.44 -31.91
N ILE A 368 4.53 -21.05 -33.17
CA ILE A 368 4.08 -21.81 -34.32
C ILE A 368 5.25 -21.90 -35.28
N MET A 369 5.70 -23.11 -35.59
CA MET A 369 6.90 -23.39 -36.38
C MET A 369 6.62 -24.43 -37.46
N GLU A 370 7.43 -24.41 -38.50
CA GLU A 370 7.43 -25.42 -39.56
C GLU A 370 8.67 -26.28 -39.39
N LEU A 371 8.52 -27.60 -39.40
CA LEU A 371 9.59 -28.58 -39.21
C LEU A 371 9.75 -29.40 -40.50
N GLU A 372 10.99 -29.70 -40.89
CA GLU A 372 11.23 -30.63 -42.00
C GLU A 372 10.78 -32.04 -41.58
N ASN A 373 10.03 -32.72 -42.47
CA ASN A 373 9.54 -34.07 -42.26
C ASN A 373 10.59 -35.09 -42.69
N SER A 374 11.24 -35.76 -41.74
CA SER A 374 12.27 -36.78 -42.01
C SER A 374 11.71 -38.18 -42.33
N THR A 375 10.39 -38.39 -42.26
CA THR A 375 9.77 -39.72 -42.43
C THR A 375 9.54 -40.15 -43.88
N GLY A 376 9.81 -39.28 -44.86
CA GLY A 376 9.75 -39.60 -46.29
C GLY A 376 8.35 -39.88 -46.88
N THR A 377 7.28 -39.84 -46.07
CA THR A 377 5.90 -40.16 -46.49
C THR A 377 4.97 -38.94 -46.49
N GLY A 378 5.41 -37.84 -47.13
CA GLY A 378 4.61 -36.62 -47.35
C GLY A 378 4.10 -35.91 -46.07
N PRO A 379 3.54 -34.70 -46.20
CA PRO A 379 4.20 -33.55 -46.82
C PRO A 379 5.66 -33.37 -46.34
N SER A 380 6.48 -32.64 -47.10
CA SER A 380 7.91 -32.42 -46.79
C SER A 380 8.14 -31.59 -45.53
N ASN A 381 7.14 -30.84 -45.09
CA ASN A 381 7.16 -30.01 -43.89
C ASN A 381 5.93 -30.29 -43.04
N LEU A 382 6.09 -30.23 -41.71
CA LEU A 382 5.04 -30.40 -40.72
C LEU A 382 4.86 -29.11 -39.93
N ASN A 383 3.61 -28.71 -39.70
CA ASN A 383 3.30 -27.62 -38.79
C ASN A 383 3.40 -28.11 -37.36
N ALA A 384 4.11 -27.35 -36.52
CA ALA A 384 4.25 -27.62 -35.11
C ALA A 384 3.88 -26.39 -34.28
N THR A 385 3.20 -26.63 -33.17
CA THR A 385 2.86 -25.60 -32.18
C THR A 385 3.54 -25.92 -30.87
N THR A 386 4.13 -24.91 -30.24
CA THR A 386 4.68 -25.00 -28.89
C THR A 386 3.82 -24.22 -27.92
N SER A 387 3.67 -24.74 -26.72
CA SER A 387 2.99 -24.10 -25.61
C SER A 387 3.77 -24.35 -24.34
N GLU A 388 3.99 -23.30 -23.56
CA GLU A 388 4.72 -23.36 -22.30
C GLU A 388 3.94 -22.64 -21.23
N TYR A 389 3.84 -23.27 -20.06
CA TYR A 389 3.19 -22.73 -18.88
C TYR A 389 4.15 -22.81 -17.70
N ASN A 390 4.36 -21.68 -17.04
CA ASN A 390 5.18 -21.57 -15.84
C ASN A 390 4.36 -20.93 -14.73
N PHE A 391 4.38 -21.54 -13.55
CA PHE A 391 3.82 -20.97 -12.33
C PHE A 391 4.89 -21.00 -11.25
N ASN A 392 5.32 -19.82 -10.80
CA ASN A 392 6.45 -19.69 -9.90
C ASN A 392 6.07 -18.87 -8.66
N ILE A 393 6.69 -19.22 -7.54
CA ILE A 393 6.80 -18.39 -6.36
C ILE A 393 8.27 -18.04 -6.15
N SER A 394 8.54 -16.77 -5.90
CA SER A 394 9.88 -16.20 -5.83
C SER A 394 10.08 -15.51 -4.48
N TYR A 395 11.19 -15.81 -3.79
CA TYR A 395 11.64 -15.09 -2.61
C TYR A 395 12.82 -14.17 -2.94
N SER A 396 12.70 -12.89 -2.63
CA SER A 396 13.63 -11.84 -3.01
C SER A 396 14.48 -11.39 -1.83
N LEU A 397 15.80 -11.53 -1.97
CA LEU A 397 16.79 -10.86 -1.14
C LEU A 397 17.04 -9.46 -1.70
N LEU A 398 16.51 -8.46 -1.00
CA LEU A 398 16.63 -7.05 -1.36
C LEU A 398 17.92 -6.48 -0.77
N PHE A 399 18.76 -5.85 -1.59
CA PHE A 399 19.90 -5.12 -1.07
C PHE A 399 19.44 -3.73 -0.60
N LYS A 400 19.76 -3.37 0.64
CA LYS A 400 19.37 -2.09 1.28
C LYS A 400 17.85 -1.87 1.35
N ASP A 401 17.08 -2.96 1.42
CA ASP A 401 15.60 -2.92 1.47
C ASP A 401 14.94 -2.12 0.32
N ASP A 402 15.63 -2.00 -0.83
CA ASP A 402 15.13 -1.31 -2.03
C ASP A 402 14.47 -2.33 -2.98
N PHE A 403 13.13 -2.31 -3.07
CA PHE A 403 12.34 -3.23 -3.89
C PHE A 403 12.70 -3.19 -5.39
N PHE A 404 13.00 -1.99 -5.91
CA PHE A 404 13.42 -1.77 -7.30
C PHE A 404 14.95 -1.73 -7.44
N GLY A 405 15.66 -1.95 -6.35
CA GLY A 405 17.11 -1.99 -6.27
C GLY A 405 17.73 -3.28 -6.80
N PRO A 406 19.05 -3.44 -6.63
CA PRO A 406 19.70 -4.72 -6.84
C PRO A 406 19.02 -5.79 -5.98
N LYS A 407 18.79 -6.98 -6.54
CA LYS A 407 18.22 -8.11 -5.81
C LYS A 407 18.59 -9.47 -6.40
N VAL A 408 18.60 -10.48 -5.54
CA VAL A 408 18.70 -11.89 -5.92
C VAL A 408 17.41 -12.58 -5.50
N GLN A 409 16.82 -13.35 -6.40
CA GLN A 409 15.56 -14.05 -6.16
C GLN A 409 15.77 -15.56 -6.29
N PHE A 410 15.28 -16.31 -5.31
CA PHE A 410 15.16 -17.76 -5.38
C PHE A 410 13.75 -18.09 -5.87
N ILE A 411 13.67 -18.93 -6.91
CA ILE A 411 12.44 -19.23 -7.62
C ILE A 411 12.13 -20.71 -7.44
N PHE A 412 10.89 -21.02 -7.11
CA PHE A 412 10.38 -22.39 -7.06
C PHE A 412 9.06 -22.44 -7.81
N GLY A 413 8.86 -23.44 -8.66
CA GLY A 413 7.65 -23.46 -9.48
C GLY A 413 7.42 -24.75 -10.26
N SER A 414 6.32 -24.75 -11.01
CA SER A 414 6.00 -25.79 -11.97
C SER A 414 6.30 -25.31 -13.38
N HIS A 415 6.86 -26.22 -14.18
CA HIS A 415 7.16 -26.00 -15.59
C HIS A 415 6.43 -27.05 -16.42
N ASN A 416 5.77 -26.60 -17.47
CA ASN A 416 5.15 -27.47 -18.47
C ASN A 416 5.45 -26.92 -19.87
N TYR A 417 6.09 -27.72 -20.71
CA TYR A 417 6.34 -27.43 -22.11
C TYR A 417 5.72 -28.54 -22.95
N ARG A 418 4.94 -28.16 -23.96
CA ARG A 418 4.28 -29.06 -24.89
C ARG A 418 4.57 -28.63 -26.32
N ARG A 419 4.95 -29.59 -27.13
CA ARG A 419 5.03 -29.49 -28.60
C ARG A 419 3.97 -30.41 -29.18
N PHE A 420 3.21 -29.88 -30.13
CA PHE A 420 2.28 -30.64 -30.95
C PHE A 420 2.69 -30.50 -32.41
N VAL A 421 2.68 -31.59 -33.18
CA VAL A 421 3.01 -31.63 -34.61
C VAL A 421 1.82 -32.23 -35.35
N ASP A 422 1.43 -31.60 -36.46
CA ASP A 422 0.35 -32.10 -37.32
C ASP A 422 0.73 -33.44 -37.97
N SER A 423 -0.26 -34.26 -38.31
CA SER A 423 -0.09 -35.68 -38.64
C SER A 423 0.96 -35.93 -39.74
N GLY A 424 1.91 -36.85 -39.49
CA GLY A 424 2.97 -37.22 -40.44
C GLY A 424 4.32 -37.61 -39.82
N GLY A 425 4.51 -37.44 -38.50
CA GLY A 425 5.69 -37.90 -37.75
C GLY A 425 5.38 -39.05 -36.76
N PRO A 426 6.40 -39.74 -36.22
CA PRO A 426 6.20 -40.83 -35.24
C PRO A 426 5.60 -40.34 -33.90
N PHE A 427 5.84 -39.08 -33.52
CA PHE A 427 5.29 -38.46 -32.31
C PHE A 427 4.49 -37.20 -32.66
N THR A 428 3.19 -37.20 -32.34
CA THR A 428 2.31 -36.04 -32.56
C THR A 428 2.34 -35.08 -31.38
N THR A 429 2.59 -35.57 -30.17
CA THR A 429 2.75 -34.73 -28.97
C THR A 429 3.99 -35.14 -28.18
N THR A 430 4.80 -34.15 -27.81
CA THR A 430 5.93 -34.31 -26.88
C THR A 430 5.76 -33.29 -25.75
N GLN A 431 5.73 -33.75 -24.50
CA GLN A 431 5.52 -32.91 -23.33
C GLN A 431 6.62 -33.13 -22.29
N TYR A 432 7.28 -32.04 -21.92
CA TYR A 432 8.20 -31.99 -20.79
C TYR A 432 7.53 -31.28 -19.62
N SER A 433 7.61 -31.86 -18.43
CA SER A 433 7.07 -31.22 -17.22
C SER A 433 7.94 -31.49 -16.02
N GLY A 434 7.86 -30.61 -15.02
CA GLY A 434 8.74 -30.72 -13.88
C GLY A 434 8.56 -29.65 -12.81
N VAL A 435 9.18 -29.91 -11.67
CA VAL A 435 9.36 -28.90 -10.61
C VAL A 435 10.67 -28.15 -10.88
N ALA A 436 10.56 -26.85 -11.05
CA ALA A 436 11.67 -25.96 -11.35
C ALA A 436 12.20 -25.29 -10.07
N LEU A 437 13.52 -25.23 -9.96
CA LEU A 437 14.25 -24.42 -8.99
C LEU A 437 15.09 -23.41 -9.79
N GLY A 438 14.97 -22.13 -9.47
CA GLY A 438 15.64 -21.07 -10.20
C GLY A 438 16.31 -20.02 -9.34
N LEU A 439 17.22 -19.29 -9.96
CA LEU A 439 17.91 -18.13 -9.40
C LEU A 439 17.81 -16.99 -10.40
N ARG A 440 17.36 -15.82 -9.95
CA ARG A 440 17.33 -14.59 -10.75
C ARG A 440 18.14 -13.50 -10.07
N GLY A 441 19.13 -12.97 -10.79
CA GLY A 441 19.87 -11.78 -10.37
C GLY A 441 19.41 -10.57 -11.16
N THR A 442 19.08 -9.47 -10.49
CA THR A 442 18.67 -8.21 -11.14
C THR A 442 19.52 -7.06 -10.62
N LEU A 443 20.04 -6.24 -11.54
CA LEU A 443 20.83 -5.05 -11.26
C LEU A 443 20.24 -3.84 -12.01
N PRO A 444 19.74 -2.81 -11.30
CA PRO A 444 19.44 -1.52 -11.92
C PRO A 444 20.73 -0.76 -12.22
N THR A 445 20.86 -0.24 -13.42
CA THR A 445 22.03 0.50 -13.93
C THR A 445 21.63 1.88 -14.48
N GLY A 446 22.63 2.76 -14.61
CA GLY A 446 22.49 4.13 -15.11
C GLY A 446 22.25 5.19 -14.01
N PRO A 447 22.48 6.49 -14.30
CA PRO A 447 22.42 7.58 -13.31
C PRO A 447 21.07 7.74 -12.61
N SER A 448 19.99 7.27 -13.25
CA SER A 448 18.62 7.37 -12.76
C SER A 448 17.97 6.00 -12.50
N LYS A 449 18.74 4.90 -12.41
CA LYS A 449 18.24 3.52 -12.27
C LYS A 449 17.12 3.16 -13.28
N ASN A 450 17.17 3.74 -14.49
CA ASN A 450 16.13 3.60 -15.50
C ASN A 450 16.31 2.39 -16.42
N ILE A 451 17.42 1.68 -16.28
CA ILE A 451 17.70 0.43 -16.97
C ILE A 451 17.87 -0.65 -15.90
N LYS A 452 17.27 -1.82 -16.11
CA LYS A 452 17.53 -3.02 -15.33
C LYS A 452 18.11 -4.06 -16.26
N VAL A 453 19.11 -4.77 -15.79
CA VAL A 453 19.65 -5.95 -16.45
C VAL A 453 19.60 -7.13 -15.49
N GLY A 454 19.42 -8.32 -16.01
CA GLY A 454 19.39 -9.50 -15.17
C GLY A 454 19.63 -10.79 -15.93
N ILE A 455 19.86 -11.83 -15.12
CA ILE A 455 20.04 -13.20 -15.56
C ILE A 455 19.09 -14.09 -14.77
N GLU A 456 18.53 -15.08 -15.45
CA GLU A 456 17.72 -16.14 -14.85
C GLU A 456 18.35 -17.48 -15.16
N LEU A 457 18.40 -18.35 -14.17
CA LEU A 457 18.91 -19.71 -14.27
C LEU A 457 17.88 -20.64 -13.66
N PHE A 458 17.52 -21.72 -14.34
CA PHE A 458 16.61 -22.74 -13.83
C PHE A 458 17.20 -24.14 -14.04
N THR A 459 17.13 -24.92 -12.97
CA THR A 459 17.28 -26.39 -12.97
C THR A 459 15.96 -27.03 -12.58
N HIS A 460 15.75 -28.31 -12.90
CA HIS A 460 14.51 -29.01 -12.59
C HIS A 460 14.81 -30.20 -11.70
N LEU A 461 14.16 -30.26 -10.53
CA LEU A 461 14.33 -31.33 -9.53
C LEU A 461 13.65 -32.62 -9.96
N SER A 462 12.57 -32.47 -10.73
CA SER A 462 11.89 -33.56 -11.40
C SER A 462 11.68 -33.12 -12.82
N ALA A 463 12.14 -33.91 -13.79
CA ALA A 463 11.86 -33.70 -15.20
C ALA A 463 11.26 -34.99 -15.72
N LYS A 464 10.17 -34.85 -16.48
CA LYS A 464 9.41 -35.98 -16.99
C LYS A 464 9.02 -35.72 -18.42
N LEU A 465 9.28 -36.70 -19.27
CA LEU A 465 8.85 -36.72 -20.66
C LEU A 465 7.56 -37.55 -20.78
N ASN A 466 6.61 -37.05 -21.56
CA ASN A 466 5.43 -37.78 -22.00
C ASN A 466 5.28 -37.62 -23.51
N GLU A 467 5.10 -38.73 -24.23
CA GLU A 467 5.03 -38.79 -25.68
C GLU A 467 3.75 -39.50 -26.12
N SER A 468 3.18 -39.06 -27.23
CA SER A 468 1.99 -39.66 -27.82
C SER A 468 2.07 -39.54 -29.35
N PRO A 469 1.64 -40.56 -30.12
CA PRO A 469 0.97 -41.81 -29.69
C PRO A 469 1.91 -42.94 -29.25
N THR A 470 3.18 -42.89 -29.61
CA THR A 470 4.20 -43.90 -29.26
C THR A 470 5.20 -43.32 -28.24
N SER A 471 5.96 -44.19 -27.57
CA SER A 471 7.05 -43.83 -26.66
C SER A 471 8.40 -44.16 -27.31
N SER A 472 9.38 -43.27 -27.22
CA SER A 472 10.72 -43.48 -27.79
C SER A 472 11.54 -44.59 -27.09
N GLY A 473 11.10 -45.07 -25.92
CA GLY A 473 11.78 -46.18 -25.23
C GLY A 473 11.33 -46.37 -23.77
N THR A 474 11.99 -47.31 -23.08
CA THR A 474 11.94 -47.48 -21.62
C THR A 474 13.12 -46.77 -20.94
N GLY A 475 13.06 -46.56 -19.62
CA GLY A 475 14.18 -45.99 -18.87
C GLY A 475 14.42 -44.49 -19.05
N ALA A 476 13.39 -43.72 -19.41
CA ALA A 476 13.51 -42.29 -19.69
C ALA A 476 14.05 -41.46 -18.51
N ASP A 477 15.29 -40.99 -18.60
CA ASP A 477 15.91 -40.02 -17.70
C ASP A 477 15.94 -38.65 -18.38
N SER A 478 15.12 -37.72 -17.87
CA SER A 478 14.89 -36.43 -18.51
C SER A 478 15.58 -35.31 -17.75
N SER A 479 16.08 -34.32 -18.48
CA SER A 479 16.67 -33.11 -17.92
C SER A 479 16.18 -31.87 -18.67
N ILE A 480 15.97 -30.79 -17.91
CA ILE A 480 15.49 -29.51 -18.44
C ILE A 480 16.39 -28.43 -17.86
N THR A 481 17.04 -27.66 -18.75
CA THR A 481 17.88 -26.52 -18.38
C THR A 481 17.38 -25.28 -19.09
N ARG A 482 17.13 -24.21 -18.33
CA ARG A 482 16.72 -22.92 -18.89
C ARG A 482 17.58 -21.82 -18.32
N TYR A 483 18.06 -20.94 -19.18
CA TYR A 483 18.70 -19.70 -18.75
C TYR A 483 18.28 -18.55 -19.64
N SER A 484 18.21 -17.36 -19.07
CA SER A 484 17.78 -16.17 -19.80
C SER A 484 18.59 -14.95 -19.39
N PHE A 485 18.79 -14.04 -20.34
CA PHE A 485 19.33 -12.71 -20.10
C PHE A 485 18.26 -11.71 -20.47
N PHE A 486 17.99 -10.76 -19.59
CA PHE A 486 17.00 -9.72 -19.87
C PHE A 486 17.53 -8.33 -19.58
N ALA A 487 16.99 -7.37 -20.34
CA ALA A 487 17.18 -5.96 -20.11
C ALA A 487 15.82 -5.27 -20.17
N GLU A 488 15.55 -4.41 -19.20
CA GLU A 488 14.35 -3.59 -19.17
C GLU A 488 14.73 -2.11 -19.12
N LYS A 489 14.04 -1.27 -19.88
CA LYS A 489 14.23 0.17 -19.91
C LYS A 489 12.93 0.87 -19.56
N ARG A 490 12.97 1.72 -18.53
CA ARG A 490 11.84 2.55 -18.12
C ARG A 490 11.53 3.59 -19.21
N TYR A 491 10.36 3.46 -19.83
CA TYR A 491 9.86 4.44 -20.82
C TYR A 491 8.95 5.48 -20.16
N ARG A 492 8.06 5.03 -19.28
CA ARG A 492 7.26 5.85 -18.35
C ARG A 492 7.30 5.21 -16.96
N GLU A 493 6.75 5.85 -15.95
CA GLU A 493 6.78 5.33 -14.58
C GLU A 493 6.20 3.91 -14.48
N ASN A 494 5.07 3.69 -15.17
CA ASN A 494 4.37 2.40 -15.15
C ASN A 494 4.62 1.57 -16.42
N ILE A 495 5.48 2.02 -17.35
CA ILE A 495 5.70 1.31 -18.63
C ILE A 495 7.20 1.08 -18.85
N TRP A 496 7.56 -0.18 -18.97
CA TRP A 496 8.91 -0.67 -19.19
C TRP A 496 8.98 -1.39 -20.53
N LEU A 497 9.98 -1.06 -21.33
CA LEU A 497 10.32 -1.80 -22.54
C LEU A 497 11.23 -2.94 -22.14
N THR A 498 10.98 -4.14 -22.63
CA THR A 498 11.69 -5.34 -22.19
C THR A 498 12.30 -6.06 -23.39
N GLY A 499 13.57 -6.46 -23.27
CA GLY A 499 14.25 -7.38 -24.17
C GLY A 499 14.69 -8.61 -23.39
N ASN A 500 14.51 -9.80 -23.96
CA ASN A 500 14.88 -11.06 -23.33
C ASN A 500 15.47 -12.04 -24.35
N LEU A 501 16.58 -12.68 -23.99
CA LEU A 501 17.22 -13.77 -24.71
C LEU A 501 17.11 -15.02 -23.84
N ALA A 502 16.31 -15.99 -24.26
CA ALA A 502 16.05 -17.22 -23.51
C ALA A 502 16.60 -18.43 -24.26
N PHE A 503 17.36 -19.26 -23.54
CA PHE A 503 17.93 -20.51 -24.03
C PHE A 503 17.34 -21.64 -23.21
N LYS A 504 16.75 -22.63 -23.88
CA LYS A 504 16.07 -23.76 -23.25
C LYS A 504 16.55 -25.05 -23.90
N SER A 505 17.00 -25.99 -23.08
CA SER A 505 17.39 -27.33 -23.49
C SER A 505 16.51 -28.34 -22.78
N TYR A 506 15.89 -29.21 -23.57
CA TYR A 506 15.13 -30.37 -23.12
C TYR A 506 15.85 -31.60 -23.64
N SER A 507 16.23 -32.52 -22.77
CA SER A 507 16.90 -33.75 -23.18
C SER A 507 16.36 -34.94 -22.41
N THR A 508 16.29 -36.09 -23.06
CA THR A 508 15.94 -37.36 -22.44
C THR A 508 16.85 -38.44 -22.96
N ASN A 509 17.45 -39.19 -22.05
CA ASN A 509 18.20 -40.40 -22.35
C ASN A 509 17.29 -41.61 -22.11
N PHE A 510 17.33 -42.57 -23.01
CA PHE A 510 16.66 -43.86 -22.91
C PHE A 510 17.70 -44.96 -22.86
N ASP A 511 17.28 -46.20 -22.56
CA ASP A 511 18.19 -47.35 -22.54
C ASP A 511 18.90 -47.60 -23.90
N SER A 512 18.28 -47.19 -25.01
CA SER A 512 18.74 -47.46 -26.38
C SER A 512 19.05 -46.21 -27.23
N GLY A 513 18.99 -45.00 -26.66
CA GLY A 513 19.12 -43.77 -27.45
C GLY A 513 18.91 -42.48 -26.65
N SER A 514 18.91 -41.34 -27.32
CA SER A 514 18.63 -40.03 -26.70
C SER A 514 17.87 -39.09 -27.63
N ILE A 515 17.07 -38.20 -27.04
CA ILE A 515 16.39 -37.11 -27.74
C ILE A 515 16.75 -35.79 -27.08
N SER A 516 17.00 -34.76 -27.89
CA SER A 516 17.22 -33.39 -27.42
C SER A 516 16.44 -32.37 -28.25
N GLN A 517 15.97 -31.32 -27.58
CA GLN A 517 15.30 -30.17 -28.17
C GLN A 517 15.87 -28.90 -27.57
N ASN A 518 16.36 -28.01 -28.44
CA ASN A 518 16.97 -26.74 -28.07
C ASN A 518 16.17 -25.59 -28.65
N LEU A 519 15.73 -24.67 -27.79
CA LEU A 519 14.97 -23.48 -28.14
C LEU A 519 15.77 -22.24 -27.73
N ASN A 520 16.01 -21.36 -28.69
CA ASN A 520 16.69 -20.09 -28.49
C ASN A 520 15.77 -18.96 -28.91
N ASN A 521 15.16 -18.27 -27.94
CA ASN A 521 14.12 -17.28 -28.19
C ASN A 521 14.62 -15.88 -27.89
N PHE A 522 14.40 -14.97 -28.82
CA PHE A 522 14.58 -13.54 -28.63
C PHE A 522 13.21 -12.87 -28.54
N TYR A 523 12.97 -12.15 -27.46
CA TYR A 523 11.73 -11.43 -27.18
C TYR A 523 11.97 -9.94 -27.04
N GLY A 524 11.06 -9.15 -27.63
CA GLY A 524 10.83 -7.75 -27.33
C GLY A 524 9.42 -7.57 -26.77
N GLY A 525 9.22 -6.68 -25.80
CA GLY A 525 7.93 -6.56 -25.14
C GLY A 525 7.72 -5.27 -24.37
N ILE A 526 6.52 -5.16 -23.82
CA ILE A 526 6.08 -4.07 -22.96
C ILE A 526 5.60 -4.68 -21.65
N LYS A 527 6.10 -4.14 -20.54
CA LYS A 527 5.71 -4.48 -19.17
C LYS A 527 5.04 -3.27 -18.53
N TYR A 528 3.80 -3.45 -18.09
CA TYR A 528 3.04 -2.46 -17.35
C TYR A 528 3.12 -2.77 -15.85
N LEU A 529 3.39 -1.76 -15.02
CA LEU A 529 3.45 -1.88 -13.57
C LEU A 529 2.20 -1.25 -12.94
N PHE A 530 1.60 -1.95 -11.97
CA PHE A 530 0.37 -1.58 -11.29
C PHE A 530 0.61 -0.87 -9.95
#